data_AF-A0A225USZ6-F1
#
_entry.id   AF-A0A225USZ6-F1
#
_cell.length_a   1.000
_cell.length_b   1.000
_cell.length_c   1.000
_cell.angle_alpha   90.00
_cell.angle_beta   90.00
_cell.angle_gamma   90.00
#
_symmetry.space_group_name_H-M   'P 1'
#
loop_
_entity.id
_entity.type
_entity.pdbx_description
1 polymer ?
#
loop_
_entity_poly.entity_id
_entity_poly.type
_entity_poly.pdbx_seq_one_letter_code
_entity_poly.pdbx_strand_id
1 'polypeptide(L)'
;MKFSTVFTSALVAAVCLFQSTIAEDQAVVHLRVHTEQAEGGAICYQACPSGQYCPRGETACRAPSGGQCFNPATSLFINGCDPGFKCDNGKCVYN
;
A
#
# COMPACT_ATOMS: atom_id res chain seq x y z
N MET A 1 -53.51 32.72 -34.36
CA MET A 1 -52.77 33.12 -33.15
C MET A 1 -51.46 32.34 -33.11
N LYS A 2 -50.35 33.06 -33.00
CA LYS A 2 -48.97 32.56 -32.94
C LYS A 2 -48.63 32.39 -31.45
N PHE A 3 -48.37 31.17 -31.00
CA PHE A 3 -47.72 30.87 -29.72
C PHE A 3 -46.69 29.77 -30.02
N SER A 4 -45.49 30.16 -30.42
CA SER A 4 -44.31 30.25 -29.54
C SER A 4 -43.66 28.88 -29.32
N THR A 5 -42.93 28.47 -30.35
CA THR A 5 -42.00 27.33 -30.45
C THR A 5 -40.75 27.47 -29.55
N VAL A 6 -40.89 28.05 -28.35
CA VAL A 6 -39.76 28.45 -27.49
C VAL A 6 -39.64 27.62 -26.21
N PHE A 7 -40.67 26.84 -25.82
CA PHE A 7 -40.68 26.19 -24.50
C PHE A 7 -40.27 24.71 -24.47
N THR A 8 -40.02 24.06 -25.61
CA THR A 8 -39.65 22.63 -25.64
C THR A 8 -38.15 22.36 -25.64
N SER A 9 -37.29 23.37 -25.82
CA SER A 9 -35.83 23.20 -25.73
C SER A 9 -35.29 23.21 -24.30
N ALA A 10 -36.02 23.78 -23.34
CA ALA A 10 -35.57 23.90 -21.96
C ALA A 10 -35.68 22.59 -21.15
N LEU A 11 -36.54 21.65 -21.56
CA LEU A 11 -36.75 20.40 -20.83
C LEU A 11 -35.67 19.33 -21.12
N VAL A 12 -35.01 19.38 -22.28
CA VAL A 12 -33.95 18.41 -22.62
C VAL A 12 -32.66 18.70 -21.85
N ALA A 13 -32.36 19.97 -21.56
CA ALA A 13 -31.17 20.35 -20.79
C ALA A 13 -31.23 19.93 -19.31
N ALA A 14 -32.43 19.86 -18.72
CA ALA A 14 -32.59 19.45 -17.32
C ALA A 14 -32.39 17.94 -17.13
N VAL A 15 -32.73 17.10 -18.12
CA VAL A 15 -32.59 15.64 -18.03
C VAL A 15 -31.13 15.20 -18.12
N CYS A 16 -30.26 15.94 -18.80
CA CYS A 16 -28.83 15.66 -18.85
C CYS A 16 -28.10 15.96 -17.53
N LEU A 17 -28.64 16.87 -16.69
CA LEU A 17 -28.05 17.18 -15.38
C LEU A 17 -28.37 16.11 -14.31
N PHE A 18 -29.41 15.30 -14.52
CA PHE A 18 -29.77 14.17 -13.66
C PHE A 18 -29.15 12.84 -14.11
N GLN A 19 -28.39 12.83 -15.20
CA GLN A 19 -27.47 11.72 -15.50
C GLN A 19 -26.19 11.87 -14.67
N SER A 20 -26.35 11.96 -13.36
CA SER A 20 -25.36 11.46 -12.42
C SER A 20 -25.40 9.92 -12.43
N THR A 21 -25.41 9.30 -13.61
CA THR A 21 -24.95 7.92 -13.73
C THR A 21 -23.46 8.02 -13.54
N ILE A 22 -23.06 7.57 -12.37
CA ILE A 22 -21.72 7.24 -11.90
C ILE A 22 -21.02 6.42 -12.99
N ALA A 23 -20.58 7.10 -14.05
CA ALA A 23 -19.46 6.72 -14.87
C ALA A 23 -18.25 7.38 -14.21
N GLU A 24 -18.05 7.09 -12.93
CA GLU A 24 -16.70 7.05 -12.42
C GLU A 24 -16.10 5.86 -13.13
N ASP A 25 -15.47 6.15 -14.27
CA ASP A 25 -14.41 5.34 -14.80
C ASP A 25 -13.50 5.07 -13.60
N GLN A 26 -13.71 3.91 -12.99
CA GLN A 26 -12.85 3.43 -11.94
C GLN A 26 -11.57 3.16 -12.69
N ALA A 27 -10.72 4.19 -12.77
CA ALA A 27 -9.31 4.07 -13.01
C ALA A 27 -8.76 3.28 -11.83
N VAL A 28 -9.11 1.99 -11.80
CA VAL A 28 -8.45 0.97 -11.02
C VAL A 28 -7.06 0.97 -11.61
N VAL A 29 -6.18 1.73 -10.96
CA VAL A 29 -4.75 1.59 -11.14
C VAL A 29 -4.47 0.15 -10.74
N HIS A 30 -4.51 -0.75 -11.72
CA HIS A 30 -4.01 -2.10 -11.60
C HIS A 30 -2.51 -1.95 -11.40
N LEU A 31 -2.10 -1.74 -10.14
CA LEU A 31 -0.72 -1.88 -9.75
C LEU A 31 -0.39 -3.34 -10.04
N ARG A 32 0.27 -3.57 -11.18
CA ARG A 32 0.92 -4.85 -11.48
C ARG A 32 2.09 -4.97 -10.51
N VAL A 33 1.78 -5.23 -9.25
CA VAL A 33 2.73 -5.86 -8.34
C VAL A 33 2.99 -7.20 -9.00
N HIS A 34 4.20 -7.40 -9.51
CA HIS A 34 4.66 -8.73 -9.87
C HIS A 34 4.35 -9.62 -8.68
N THR A 35 3.31 -10.44 -8.81
CA THR A 35 2.90 -11.43 -7.83
C THR A 35 3.79 -12.64 -8.00
N GLU A 36 5.09 -12.41 -8.23
CA GLU A 36 6.07 -13.38 -7.75
C GLU A 36 5.95 -13.25 -6.25
N GLN A 37 5.26 -14.22 -5.64
CA GLN A 37 5.12 -14.32 -4.21
C GLN A 37 6.52 -14.30 -3.63
N ALA A 38 6.99 -13.11 -3.25
CA ALA A 38 8.35 -12.94 -2.80
C ALA A 38 8.53 -13.89 -1.62
N GLU A 39 9.56 -14.74 -1.67
CA GLU A 39 9.77 -15.71 -0.61
C GLU A 39 9.78 -14.97 0.74
N GLY A 40 8.90 -15.38 1.65
CA GLY A 40 8.66 -14.70 2.93
C GLY A 40 7.40 -13.83 3.03
N GLY A 41 6.63 -13.61 1.96
CA GLY A 41 5.32 -12.93 2.03
C GLY A 41 5.33 -11.43 1.71
N ALA A 42 4.26 -10.72 2.07
CA ALA A 42 4.13 -9.28 1.82
C ALA A 42 4.94 -8.44 2.82
N ILE A 43 5.47 -7.28 2.39
CA ILE A 43 6.15 -6.34 3.29
C ILE A 43 5.18 -5.91 4.40
N CYS A 44 5.65 -5.92 5.64
CA CYS A 44 4.91 -5.32 6.74
C CYS A 44 5.30 -3.84 6.92
N TYR A 45 4.31 -2.95 6.88
CA TYR A 45 4.50 -1.49 6.98
C TYR A 45 4.21 -0.93 8.39
N GLN A 46 4.06 -1.79 9.39
CA GLN A 46 3.72 -1.36 10.74
C GLN A 46 4.86 -0.55 11.36
N ALA A 47 4.55 0.63 11.89
CA ALA A 47 5.49 1.38 12.71
C ALA A 47 5.68 0.67 14.05
N CYS A 48 6.93 0.32 14.37
CA CYS A 48 7.27 -0.43 15.57
C CYS A 48 7.97 0.43 16.63
N PRO A 49 7.79 0.12 17.93
CA PRO A 49 8.61 0.67 18.98
C PRO A 49 10.10 0.37 18.77
N SER A 50 10.97 1.14 19.41
CA SER A 50 12.42 0.88 19.38
C SER A 50 12.75 -0.55 19.83
N GLY A 51 13.64 -1.22 19.10
CA GLY A 51 14.02 -2.62 19.35
C GLY A 51 13.02 -3.66 18.84
N GLN A 52 11.90 -3.23 18.22
CA GLN A 52 10.96 -4.12 17.55
C GLN A 52 10.88 -3.80 16.06
N TYR A 53 10.56 -4.82 15.28
CA TYR A 53 10.49 -4.73 13.82
C TYR A 53 9.31 -5.55 13.33
N CYS A 54 8.73 -5.13 12.20
CA CYS A 54 7.70 -5.90 11.53
C CYS A 54 8.31 -6.58 10.31
N PRO A 55 8.64 -7.88 10.40
CA PRO A 55 9.19 -8.59 9.26
C PRO A 55 8.10 -8.81 8.22
N ARG A 56 8.53 -8.85 6.97
CA ARG A 56 7.74 -9.33 5.84
C ARG A 56 7.12 -10.68 6.18
N GLY A 57 5.85 -10.86 5.80
CA GLY A 57 5.05 -12.04 6.12
C GLY A 57 4.35 -12.01 7.47
N GLU A 58 4.69 -11.05 8.34
CA GLU A 58 4.00 -10.85 9.62
C GLU A 58 3.13 -9.59 9.59
N THR A 59 2.21 -9.48 10.57
CA THR A 59 1.30 -8.33 10.71
C THR A 59 1.48 -7.59 12.04
N ALA A 60 2.47 -7.97 12.83
CA ALA A 60 2.72 -7.43 14.16
C ALA A 60 4.21 -7.18 14.38
N CYS A 61 4.50 -6.14 15.16
CA CYS A 61 5.85 -5.87 15.62
C CYS A 61 6.26 -6.91 16.66
N ARG A 62 7.51 -7.37 16.55
CA ARG A 62 8.15 -8.14 17.61
C ARG A 62 9.63 -7.83 17.70
N ALA A 63 10.21 -8.10 18.86
CA ALA A 63 11.65 -8.08 19.01
C ALA A 63 12.28 -9.30 18.31
N PRO A 64 13.52 -9.20 17.82
CA PRO A 64 14.31 -10.37 17.47
C PRO A 64 14.48 -11.28 18.70
N SER A 65 14.61 -12.59 18.46
CA SER A 65 14.83 -13.56 19.53
C SER A 65 16.11 -14.35 19.32
N GLY A 66 16.82 -14.68 20.40
CA GLY A 66 18.10 -15.40 20.32
C GLY A 66 19.16 -14.60 19.55
N GLY A 67 19.81 -15.25 18.58
CA GLY A 67 20.82 -14.61 17.72
C GLY A 67 20.26 -13.83 16.52
N GLN A 68 18.93 -13.62 16.48
CA GLN A 68 18.30 -12.92 15.38
C GLN A 68 18.60 -11.42 15.38
N CYS A 69 18.69 -10.85 14.18
CA CYS A 69 18.77 -9.43 13.93
C CYS A 69 17.90 -9.07 12.72
N PHE A 70 17.25 -7.91 12.75
CA PHE A 70 16.40 -7.46 11.64
C PHE A 70 17.26 -6.93 10.49
N ASN A 71 17.15 -7.56 9.32
CA ASN A 71 17.78 -7.09 8.09
C ASN A 71 16.81 -6.16 7.33
N PRO A 72 17.09 -4.84 7.24
CA PRO A 72 16.20 -3.91 6.55
C PRO A 72 16.17 -4.10 5.02
N ALA A 73 17.18 -4.74 4.43
CA ALA A 73 17.21 -4.99 2.98
C ALA A 73 16.22 -6.09 2.58
N THR A 74 16.09 -7.13 3.39
CA THR A 74 15.17 -8.25 3.15
C THR A 74 13.85 -8.14 3.92
N SER A 75 13.80 -7.24 4.90
CA SER A 75 12.69 -7.12 5.86
C SER A 75 12.45 -8.41 6.65
N LEU A 76 13.50 -9.16 6.98
CA LEU A 76 13.40 -10.43 7.72
C LEU A 76 14.35 -10.44 8.92
N PHE A 77 14.05 -11.30 9.90
CA PHE A 77 15.00 -11.63 10.96
C PHE A 77 15.97 -12.71 10.47
N ILE A 78 17.27 -12.43 10.57
CA ILE A 78 18.36 -13.34 10.17
C ILE A 78 19.28 -13.60 11.36
N ASN A 79 19.98 -14.74 11.37
CA ASN A 79 20.94 -15.06 12.42
C ASN A 79 22.28 -14.38 12.13
N GLY A 80 22.59 -13.33 12.87
CA GLY A 80 23.74 -12.46 12.58
C GLY A 80 23.53 -11.58 11.34
N CYS A 81 24.35 -10.54 11.22
CA CYS A 81 24.32 -9.63 10.07
C CYS A 81 25.41 -9.99 9.05
N ASP A 82 25.19 -9.60 7.80
CA ASP A 82 26.17 -9.78 6.73
C ASP A 82 27.51 -9.07 7.05
N PRO A 83 28.63 -9.51 6.46
CA PRO A 83 29.93 -8.86 6.66
C PRO A 83 29.88 -7.35 6.41
N GLY A 84 30.48 -6.58 7.32
CA GLY A 84 30.44 -5.10 7.29
C GLY A 84 29.26 -4.48 8.04
N PHE A 85 28.36 -5.31 8.61
CA PHE A 85 27.27 -4.87 9.46
C PHE A 85 27.39 -5.48 10.86
N LYS A 86 26.89 -4.76 11.86
CA LYS A 86 26.71 -5.26 13.23
C LYS A 86 25.23 -5.25 13.60
N CYS A 87 24.87 -6.12 14.55
CA CYS A 87 23.55 -6.06 15.15
C CYS A 87 23.55 -5.01 16.26
N ASP A 88 22.82 -3.92 16.06
CA ASP A 88 22.63 -2.87 17.06
C ASP A 88 21.14 -2.65 17.28
N ASN A 89 20.73 -2.62 18.55
CA ASN A 89 19.32 -2.55 18.96
C ASN A 89 18.40 -3.57 18.23
N GLY A 90 18.92 -4.75 17.88
CA GLY A 90 18.15 -5.78 17.16
C GLY A 90 18.01 -5.54 15.65
N LYS A 91 18.73 -4.58 15.05
CA LYS A 91 18.75 -4.32 13.61
C LYS A 91 20.16 -4.33 13.04
N CYS A 92 20.31 -4.86 11.84
CA CYS A 92 21.55 -4.77 11.10
C CYS A 92 21.81 -3.33 10.68
N VAL A 93 22.93 -2.79 11.15
CA VAL A 93 23.43 -1.45 10.85
C VAL A 93 24.87 -1.54 10.37
N TYR A 94 25.30 -0.60 9.54
CA TYR A 94 26.70 -0.55 9.08
C TYR A 94 27.65 -0.43 10.27
N ASN A 95 28.78 -1.13 10.21
CA ASN A 95 29.70 -1.26 11.33
C ASN A 95 30.52 0.00 11.61
#